data_AF-A0A2W5QWJ6-F1
#
_entry.id   AF-A0A2W5QWJ6-F1
#
_cell.length_a   1.000
_cell.length_b   1.000
_cell.length_c   1.000
_cell.angle_alpha   90.00
_cell.angle_beta   90.00
_cell.angle_gamma   90.00
#
_symmetry.space_group_name_H-M   'P 1'
#
loop_
_entity.id
_entity.type
_entity.pdbx_description
1 polymer ?
#
loop_
_entity_poly.entity_id
_entity_poly.type
_entity_poly.pdbx_seq_one_letter_code
_entity_poly.pdbx_strand_id
1 'polypeptide(L)'
;MPTAAELLAQRNDLDRQIAIANLDGLKAIRDALKSGKAGTLADDIEALLPQIASDNTLGTPFNQASAIVTTMRNVTSYFETEIARVQAIVDAQAGD
;
A
#
# COMPACT_ATOMS: atom_id res chain seq x y z
N MET A 1 7.28 -36.28 -14.79
CA MET A 1 7.76 -34.97 -14.29
C MET A 1 6.74 -33.93 -14.71
N PRO A 2 6.40 -32.95 -13.86
CA PRO A 2 5.50 -31.88 -14.25
C PRO A 2 6.10 -31.05 -15.41
N THR A 3 5.24 -30.57 -16.28
CA THR A 3 5.55 -29.61 -17.35
C THR A 3 5.79 -28.22 -16.77
N ALA A 4 6.42 -27.34 -17.55
CA ALA A 4 6.60 -25.95 -17.16
C ALA A 4 5.26 -25.24 -16.87
N ALA A 5 4.19 -25.56 -17.61
CA ALA A 5 2.87 -24.99 -17.41
C ALA A 5 2.25 -25.43 -16.06
N GLU A 6 2.39 -26.70 -15.71
CA GLU A 6 1.91 -27.21 -14.41
C GLU A 6 2.66 -26.60 -13.24
N LEU A 7 3.97 -26.38 -13.37
CA LEU A 7 4.76 -25.68 -12.35
C LEU A 7 4.31 -24.22 -12.17
N LEU A 8 4.02 -23.51 -13.26
CA LEU A 8 3.49 -22.14 -13.20
C LEU A 8 2.10 -22.09 -12.57
N ALA A 9 1.24 -23.05 -12.88
CA ALA A 9 -0.08 -23.15 -12.26
C ALA A 9 0.01 -23.40 -10.75
N GLN A 10 0.89 -24.32 -10.33
CA GLN A 10 1.16 -24.58 -8.91
C GLN A 10 1.71 -23.35 -8.19
N ARG A 11 2.64 -22.63 -8.80
CA ARG A 11 3.17 -21.37 -8.24
C ARG A 11 2.06 -20.34 -8.06
N ASN A 12 1.24 -20.11 -9.09
CA ASN A 12 0.16 -19.13 -9.00
C ASN A 12 -0.88 -19.49 -7.93
N ASP A 13 -1.10 -20.79 -7.70
CA ASP A 13 -1.96 -21.25 -6.61
C ASP A 13 -1.34 -21.02 -5.23
N LEU A 14 -0.07 -21.35 -5.05
CA LEU A 14 0.67 -21.04 -3.83
C LEU A 14 0.69 -19.53 -3.54
N ASP A 15 0.95 -18.70 -4.56
CA ASP A 15 0.94 -17.23 -4.43
C ASP A 15 -0.43 -16.72 -3.97
N ARG A 16 -1.53 -17.31 -4.49
CA ARG A 16 -2.89 -16.98 -4.04
C ARG A 16 -3.10 -17.36 -2.57
N GLN A 17 -2.73 -18.57 -2.17
CA GLN A 17 -2.88 -19.04 -0.79
C GLN A 17 -2.06 -18.17 0.18
N ILE A 18 -0.83 -17.82 -0.18
CA ILE A 18 0.03 -16.91 0.60
C ILE A 18 -0.61 -15.53 0.74
N ALA A 19 -1.17 -14.97 -0.34
CA ALA A 19 -1.83 -13.67 -0.30
C ALA A 19 -3.02 -13.68 0.68
N ILE A 20 -3.87 -14.71 0.62
CA ILE A 20 -5.00 -14.89 1.54
C ILE A 20 -4.52 -15.01 2.99
N ALA A 21 -3.50 -15.83 3.24
CA ALA A 21 -2.94 -16.01 4.59
C ALA A 21 -2.36 -14.71 5.18
N ASN A 22 -1.88 -13.80 4.33
CA ASN A 22 -1.34 -12.50 4.74
C ASN A 22 -2.41 -11.40 4.90
N LEU A 23 -3.68 -11.65 4.54
CA LEU A 23 -4.72 -10.63 4.51
C LEU A 23 -4.91 -9.91 5.86
N ASP A 24 -4.91 -10.64 6.97
CA ASP A 24 -5.05 -10.05 8.30
C ASP A 24 -3.83 -9.21 8.68
N GLY A 25 -2.64 -9.63 8.26
CA GLY A 25 -1.41 -8.84 8.41
C GLY A 25 -1.47 -7.54 7.62
N LEU A 26 -1.96 -7.57 6.38
CA LEU A 26 -2.17 -6.38 5.57
C LEU A 26 -3.18 -5.41 6.23
N LYS A 27 -4.31 -5.94 6.73
CA LYS A 27 -5.30 -5.16 7.48
C LYS A 27 -4.69 -4.53 8.73
N ALA A 28 -3.91 -5.28 9.50
CA ALA A 28 -3.23 -4.77 10.69
C ALA A 28 -2.23 -3.65 10.35
N ILE A 29 -1.47 -3.77 9.26
CA ILE A 29 -0.57 -2.70 8.80
C ILE A 29 -1.36 -1.44 8.41
N ARG A 30 -2.44 -1.57 7.64
CA ARG A 30 -3.33 -0.45 7.30
C ARG A 30 -3.85 0.25 8.56
N ASP A 31 -4.31 -0.52 9.54
CA ASP A 31 -4.87 0.03 10.77
C ASP A 31 -3.80 0.72 11.63
N ALA A 32 -2.58 0.17 11.68
CA ALA A 32 -1.43 0.82 12.30
C ALA A 32 -1.05 2.13 11.60
N LEU A 33 -1.08 2.17 10.26
CA LEU A 33 -0.82 3.39 9.49
C LEU A 33 -1.87 4.47 9.78
N LYS A 34 -3.16 4.10 9.84
CA LYS A 34 -4.26 5.02 10.10
C LYS A 34 -4.33 5.55 11.54
N SER A 35 -3.96 4.73 12.52
CA SER A 35 -4.06 5.09 13.95
C SER A 35 -2.89 5.93 14.46
N GLY A 36 -1.76 5.92 13.75
CA GLY A 36 -0.55 6.64 14.14
C GLY A 36 -0.38 8.00 13.43
N LYS A 37 0.73 8.69 13.77
CA LYS A 37 1.14 9.94 13.09
C LYS A 37 1.34 9.77 11.59
N ALA A 38 1.63 8.55 11.12
CA ALA A 38 1.72 8.24 9.69
C ALA A 38 0.42 8.54 8.94
N GLY A 39 -0.74 8.37 9.59
CA GLY A 39 -2.05 8.59 8.97
C GLY A 39 -2.36 10.06 8.69
N THR A 40 -1.79 10.98 9.48
CA THR A 40 -2.02 12.42 9.35
C THR A 40 -0.83 13.16 8.74
N LEU A 41 0.36 12.54 8.70
CA LEU A 41 1.61 13.23 8.33
C LEU A 41 1.55 13.92 6.97
N ALA A 42 0.90 13.32 5.98
CA ALA A 42 0.77 13.93 4.65
C ALA A 42 -0.03 15.24 4.73
N ASP A 43 -1.18 15.21 5.39
CA ASP A 43 -2.06 16.37 5.54
C ASP A 43 -1.42 17.44 6.43
N ASP A 44 -0.74 17.02 7.51
CA ASP A 44 0.01 17.89 8.42
C ASP A 44 1.13 18.64 7.67
N ILE A 45 1.88 17.96 6.79
CA ILE A 45 2.93 18.59 5.98
C ILE A 45 2.32 19.54 4.96
N GLU A 46 1.24 19.15 4.27
CA GLU A 46 0.57 20.02 3.29
C GLU A 46 0.05 21.31 3.92
N ALA A 47 -0.48 21.25 5.13
CA ALA A 47 -0.91 22.43 5.88
C ALA A 47 0.25 23.40 6.21
N LEU A 48 1.48 22.88 6.29
CA LEU A 48 2.69 23.66 6.58
C LEU A 48 3.40 24.17 5.31
N LEU A 49 3.13 23.60 4.12
CA LEU A 49 3.75 24.01 2.86
C LEU A 49 3.67 25.53 2.58
N PRO A 50 2.57 26.25 2.87
CA PRO A 50 2.50 27.70 2.65
C PRO A 50 3.50 28.52 3.48
N GLN A 51 4.13 27.93 4.50
CA GLN A 51 5.11 28.61 5.37
C GLN A 51 6.54 28.60 4.80
N ILE A 52 6.78 27.88 3.70
CA ILE A 52 8.09 27.76 3.05
C ILE A 52 8.02 28.21 1.59
N ALA A 53 9.14 28.71 1.05
CA ALA A 53 9.21 29.15 -0.33
C ALA A 53 8.95 27.98 -1.31
N SER A 54 8.07 28.19 -2.27
CA SER A 54 7.63 27.19 -3.26
C SER A 54 8.66 26.94 -4.37
N ASP A 55 9.90 26.63 -4.00
CA ASP A 55 10.95 26.23 -4.92
C ASP A 55 10.91 24.72 -5.11
N ASN A 56 10.67 24.26 -6.34
CA ASN A 56 10.59 22.83 -6.65
C ASN A 56 11.91 22.24 -7.18
N THR A 57 13.03 22.95 -7.01
CA THR A 57 14.36 22.40 -7.32
C THR A 57 14.67 21.21 -6.41
N LEU A 58 15.31 20.17 -6.95
CA LEU A 58 15.65 18.99 -6.18
C LEU A 58 16.50 19.36 -4.95
N GLY A 59 16.07 18.89 -3.78
CA GLY A 59 16.78 19.10 -2.51
C GLY A 59 16.35 20.34 -1.73
N THR A 60 15.44 21.15 -2.26
CA THR A 60 14.86 22.27 -1.50
C THR A 60 13.84 21.76 -0.47
N PRO A 61 13.59 22.51 0.62
CA PRO A 61 12.62 22.11 1.64
C PRO A 61 11.22 21.82 1.06
N PHE A 62 10.75 22.64 0.12
CA PHE A 62 9.43 22.47 -0.49
C PHE A 62 9.35 21.21 -1.36
N ASN A 63 10.40 20.94 -2.16
CA ASN A 63 10.49 19.71 -2.96
C ASN A 63 10.53 18.45 -2.07
N GLN A 64 11.33 18.48 -1.00
CA GLN A 64 11.43 17.35 -0.06
C GLN A 64 10.13 17.11 0.70
N ALA A 65 9.46 18.17 1.18
CA ALA A 65 8.16 18.06 1.83
C ALA A 65 7.10 17.46 0.88
N SER A 66 7.07 17.89 -0.38
CA SER A 66 6.16 17.34 -1.39
C SER A 66 6.43 15.86 -1.71
N ALA A 67 7.71 15.45 -1.71
CA ALA A 67 8.09 14.05 -1.89
C ALA A 67 7.61 13.16 -0.73
N ILE A 68 7.70 13.66 0.52
CA ILE A 68 7.17 12.96 1.70
C ILE A 68 5.66 12.77 1.57
N VAL A 69 4.91 13.83 1.26
CA VAL A 69 3.45 13.78 1.04
C VAL A 69 3.09 12.71 0.02
N THR A 70 3.77 12.71 -1.13
CA THR A 70 3.56 11.74 -2.21
C THR A 70 3.81 10.31 -1.73
N THR A 71 4.90 10.10 -1.01
CA THR A 71 5.28 8.77 -0.49
C THR A 71 4.23 8.26 0.49
N MET A 72 3.81 9.09 1.45
CA MET A 72 2.82 8.71 2.46
C MET A 72 1.48 8.35 1.83
N ARG A 73 1.02 9.12 0.84
CA ARG A 73 -0.21 8.82 0.10
C ARG A 73 -0.12 7.51 -0.68
N ASN A 74 1.01 7.28 -1.35
CA ASN A 74 1.22 6.06 -2.13
C ASN A 74 1.24 4.81 -1.23
N VAL A 75 1.90 4.88 -0.08
CA VAL A 75 1.94 3.77 0.90
C VAL A 75 0.53 3.45 1.40
N THR A 76 -0.24 4.46 1.81
CA THR A 76 -1.61 4.25 2.28
C THR A 76 -2.50 3.66 1.19
N SER A 77 -2.43 4.20 -0.04
CA SER A 77 -3.20 3.72 -1.20
C SER A 77 -2.85 2.28 -1.59
N TYR A 78 -1.57 1.91 -1.51
CA TYR A 78 -1.11 0.55 -1.80
C TYR A 78 -1.80 -0.48 -0.90
N PHE A 79 -1.79 -0.28 0.42
CA PHE A 79 -2.40 -1.23 1.35
C PHE A 79 -3.91 -1.33 1.17
N GLU A 80 -4.62 -0.22 0.92
CA GLU A 80 -6.06 -0.25 0.63
C GLU A 80 -6.38 -1.06 -0.63
N THR A 81 -5.63 -0.82 -1.70
CA THR A 81 -5.81 -1.51 -2.98
C THR A 81 -5.50 -3.00 -2.86
N GLU A 82 -4.41 -3.35 -2.18
CA GLU A 82 -4.00 -4.74 -2.01
C GLU A 82 -4.94 -5.51 -1.10
N ILE A 83 -5.43 -4.90 0.00
CA ILE A 83 -6.47 -5.49 0.84
C ILE A 83 -7.74 -5.74 0.02
N ALA A 84 -8.19 -4.78 -0.79
CA ALA A 84 -9.37 -4.95 -1.63
C ALA A 84 -9.20 -6.08 -2.65
N ARG A 85 -8.03 -6.16 -3.29
CA ARG A 85 -7.69 -7.23 -4.25
C ARG A 85 -7.74 -8.60 -3.59
N VAL A 86 -7.11 -8.76 -2.43
CA VAL A 86 -7.06 -10.06 -1.72
C VAL A 86 -8.42 -10.41 -1.11
N GLN A 87 -9.15 -9.44 -0.55
CA GLN A 87 -10.50 -9.66 -0.03
C GLN A 87 -11.44 -10.14 -1.15
N ALA A 88 -11.35 -9.59 -2.35
CA ALA A 88 -12.14 -10.06 -3.50
C ALA A 88 -11.83 -11.54 -3.87
N ILE A 89 -10.61 -12.02 -3.66
CA ILE A 89 -10.26 -13.43 -3.85
C ILE A 89 -10.91 -14.29 -2.77
N VAL A 90 -10.86 -13.87 -1.51
CA VAL A 90 -11.50 -14.58 -0.39
C VAL A 90 -13.02 -14.64 -0.58
N ASP A 91 -13.64 -13.53 -0.95
CA ASP A 91 -15.09 -13.44 -1.14
C ASP A 91 -15.55 -14.33 -2.30
N ALA A 92 -14.75 -14.43 -3.37
CA ALA A 92 -15.02 -15.34 -4.49
C ALA A 92 -14.99 -16.83 -4.07
N GLN A 93 -14.24 -17.21 -3.02
CA GLN A 93 -14.23 -18.57 -2.49
C GLN A 93 -15.41 -18.89 -1.57
N ALA A 94 -16.01 -17.87 -0.96
CA ALA A 94 -17.15 -18.03 -0.06
C ALA A 94 -18.51 -18.04 -0.79
N GLY A 95 -18.52 -17.67 -2.08
CA GLY A 95 -19.70 -17.69 -2.95
C GLY A 95 -19.90 -18.99 -3.75
N ASP A 96 -18.96 -19.94 -3.64
CA ASP A 96 -19.02 -21.31 -4.16
C ASP A 96 -19.41 -22.31 -3.05
#